data_AF-A0A7K4DRJ1-F1
#
_entry.id   AF-A0A7K4DRJ1-F1
#
_cell.length_a   1.000
_cell.length_b   1.000
_cell.length_c   1.000
_cell.angle_alpha   90.00
_cell.angle_beta   90.00
_cell.angle_gamma   90.00
#
_symmetry.space_group_name_H-M   'P 1'
#
loop_
_entity.id
_entity.type
_entity.pdbx_description
1 polymer ?
#
loop_
_entity_poly.entity_id
_entity_poly.type
_entity_poly.pdbx_seq_one_letter_code
_entity_poly.pdbx_strand_id
1 'polypeptide(L)'
;MAGSRNIPSLEGIARFFEKNASRLKIKNNSPTRHLFVGTFAIYLTFLFWNAHHEWDDDMRLWRAFGDAGYSFLFMTLIIGPASKIWPRTNFLLTWRREFGIWFAVMAVTHGILIANGWAQWDVAKFFGYEFVPQLGRIVRLEPGFGLANTLGFVAFLWIVILAFTSSDRAMRWLGASSWKWIHTGSHIIFYLVAIHTSYFLFLHYTESFHRVVPPQSTFVIPFIVMSIAVIVLQISSHIKVVRSKNKRQVKR
;
A
#
# COMPACT_ATOMS: atom_id res chain seq x y z
N MET A 1 36.29 27.26 33.68
CA MET A 1 35.75 26.10 34.41
C MET A 1 34.59 25.52 33.60
N ALA A 2 34.79 24.35 33.00
CA ALA A 2 33.80 23.70 32.14
C ALA A 2 32.76 22.97 32.99
N GLY A 3 31.50 23.42 32.93
CA GLY A 3 30.36 22.75 33.58
C GLY A 3 29.97 21.48 32.84
N SER A 4 29.94 20.35 33.55
CA SER A 4 29.48 19.08 33.01
C SER A 4 28.00 19.18 32.64
N ARG A 5 27.69 18.88 31.37
CA ARG A 5 26.30 18.81 30.89
C ARG A 5 25.73 17.47 31.33
N ASN A 6 24.69 17.49 32.18
CA ASN A 6 23.91 16.30 32.52
C ASN A 6 23.20 15.76 31.28
N ILE A 7 23.82 14.79 30.61
CA ILE A 7 23.17 13.98 29.58
C ILE A 7 22.19 13.06 30.31
N PRO A 8 20.88 13.10 30.02
CA PRO A 8 19.94 12.17 30.64
C PRO A 8 20.36 10.74 30.30
N SER A 9 20.45 9.89 31.33
CA SER A 9 20.84 8.49 31.18
C SER A 9 19.93 7.79 30.16
N LEU A 10 20.47 6.77 29.47
CA LEU A 10 19.70 5.95 28.54
C LEU A 10 18.45 5.36 29.20
N GLU A 11 18.52 5.06 30.51
CA GLU A 11 17.37 4.67 31.32
C GLU A 11 16.30 5.77 31.45
N GLY A 12 16.69 7.03 31.63
CA GLY A 12 15.75 8.16 31.72
C GLY A 12 14.99 8.38 30.41
N ILE A 13 15.66 8.16 29.28
CA ILE A 13 15.05 8.19 27.94
C ILE A 13 14.10 7.00 27.76
N ALA A 14 14.52 5.79 28.14
CA ALA A 14 13.71 4.58 28.07
C ALA A 14 12.43 4.70 28.92
N ARG A 15 12.54 5.12 30.18
CA ARG A 15 11.40 5.33 31.09
C ARG A 15 10.44 6.42 30.59
N PHE A 16 10.94 7.45 29.91
CA PHE A 16 10.09 8.48 29.28
C PHE A 16 9.27 7.91 28.12
N PHE A 17 9.85 7.04 27.29
CA PHE A 17 9.10 6.37 26.22
C PHE A 17 8.10 5.36 26.78
N GLU A 18 8.47 4.61 27.81
CA GLU A 18 7.63 3.60 28.46
C GLU A 18 6.42 4.25 29.17
N LYS A 19 6.64 5.36 29.89
CA LYS A 19 5.59 6.13 30.57
C LYS A 19 4.61 6.83 29.63
N ASN A 20 5.06 7.18 28.41
CA ASN A 20 4.16 7.73 27.38
C ASN A 20 3.43 6.62 26.60
N ALA A 21 4.02 5.43 26.47
CA ALA A 21 3.37 4.26 25.90
C ALA A 21 2.22 3.74 26.79
N SER A 22 2.37 3.82 28.11
CA SER A 22 1.36 3.35 29.08
C SER A 22 0.11 4.23 29.19
N ARG A 23 0.15 5.48 28.70
CA ARG A 23 -1.00 6.40 28.69
C ARG A 23 -2.02 6.15 27.58
N LEU A 24 -1.72 5.24 26.65
CA LEU A 24 -2.64 4.79 25.60
C LEU A 24 -2.98 3.31 25.82
N LYS A 25 -3.61 2.98 26.96
CA LYS A 25 -4.27 1.68 27.14
C LYS A 25 -5.54 1.64 26.28
N ILE A 26 -5.34 1.56 24.97
CA ILE A 26 -6.41 1.20 24.04
C ILE A 26 -6.60 -0.31 24.20
N LYS A 27 -7.80 -0.72 24.65
CA LYS A 27 -8.17 -2.13 24.78
C LYS A 27 -7.92 -2.82 23.42
N ASN A 28 -6.96 -3.73 23.37
CA ASN A 28 -6.48 -4.29 22.10
C ASN A 28 -7.43 -5.39 21.58
N ASN A 29 -8.59 -4.98 21.04
CA ASN A 29 -9.53 -5.90 20.40
C ASN A 29 -9.15 -6.14 18.93
N SER A 30 -7.94 -6.67 18.71
CA SER A 30 -7.39 -6.93 17.37
C SER A 30 -8.33 -7.77 16.48
N PRO A 31 -8.94 -8.88 16.96
CA PRO A 31 -9.85 -9.68 16.14
C PRO A 31 -11.08 -8.89 15.65
N THR A 32 -11.67 -8.06 16.49
CA THR A 32 -12.84 -7.24 16.14
C THR A 32 -12.49 -6.21 15.06
N ARG A 33 -11.31 -5.58 15.15
CA ARG A 33 -10.84 -4.64 14.11
C ARG A 33 -10.57 -5.34 12.80
N HIS A 34 -9.95 -6.53 12.84
CA HIS A 34 -9.75 -7.35 11.65
C HIS A 34 -11.07 -7.73 10.99
N LEU A 35 -12.08 -8.14 11.77
CA LEU A 35 -13.41 -8.44 11.27
C LEU A 35 -14.04 -7.22 10.60
N PHE A 36 -14.04 -6.07 11.29
CA PHE A 36 -14.59 -4.83 10.75
C PHE A 36 -13.91 -4.40 9.43
N VAL A 37 -12.58 -4.37 9.41
CA VAL A 37 -11.80 -3.97 8.24
C VAL A 37 -11.95 -4.98 7.10
N GLY A 38 -12.13 -6.27 7.42
CA GLY A 38 -12.42 -7.32 6.45
C GLY A 38 -13.79 -7.20 5.82
N THR A 39 -14.83 -6.99 6.62
CA THR A 39 -16.17 -6.70 6.12
C THR A 39 -16.16 -5.44 5.24
N PHE A 40 -15.42 -4.41 5.65
CA PHE A 40 -15.25 -3.21 4.84
C PHE A 40 -14.51 -3.49 3.52
N ALA A 41 -13.53 -4.39 3.49
CA ALA A 41 -12.84 -4.80 2.26
C ALA A 41 -13.80 -5.50 1.29
N ILE A 42 -14.61 -6.43 1.80
CA ILE A 42 -15.65 -7.12 1.00
C ILE A 42 -16.64 -6.12 0.43
N TYR A 43 -17.16 -5.23 1.28
CA TYR A 43 -18.10 -4.19 0.87
C TYR A 43 -17.51 -3.28 -0.22
N LEU A 44 -16.27 -2.80 -0.03
CA LEU A 44 -15.62 -1.93 -1.00
C LEU A 44 -15.34 -2.63 -2.33
N THR A 45 -14.95 -3.91 -2.29
CA THR A 45 -14.79 -4.74 -3.49
C THR A 45 -16.11 -4.90 -4.24
N PHE A 46 -17.20 -5.14 -3.51
CA PHE A 46 -18.54 -5.22 -4.10
C PHE A 46 -18.96 -3.88 -4.74
N LEU A 47 -18.65 -2.73 -4.12
CA LEU A 47 -18.91 -1.43 -4.75
C LEU A 47 -18.13 -1.25 -6.06
N PHE A 48 -16.83 -1.56 -6.06
CA PHE A 48 -16.03 -1.47 -7.29
C PHE A 48 -16.51 -2.45 -8.36
N TRP A 49 -16.87 -3.68 -7.98
CA TRP A 49 -17.50 -4.64 -8.88
C TRP A 49 -18.76 -4.05 -9.52
N ASN A 50 -19.69 -3.47 -8.76
CA ASN A 50 -20.89 -2.84 -9.32
C ASN A 50 -20.57 -1.64 -10.23
N ALA A 51 -19.54 -0.86 -9.90
CA ALA A 51 -19.16 0.27 -10.73
C ALA A 51 -18.60 -0.14 -12.10
N HIS A 52 -17.98 -1.31 -12.21
CA HIS A 52 -17.46 -1.87 -13.47
C HIS A 52 -18.44 -2.83 -14.17
N HIS A 53 -19.75 -2.64 -14.02
CA HIS A 53 -20.78 -3.53 -14.58
C HIS A 53 -20.75 -3.69 -16.12
N GLU A 54 -20.12 -2.76 -16.84
CA GLU A 54 -19.96 -2.81 -18.30
C GLU A 54 -18.82 -3.74 -18.75
N TRP A 55 -18.01 -4.24 -17.81
CA TRP A 55 -16.84 -5.06 -18.08
C TRP A 55 -17.19 -6.55 -18.01
N ASP A 56 -16.45 -7.37 -18.76
CA ASP A 56 -16.50 -8.83 -18.66
C ASP A 56 -16.29 -9.31 -17.21
N ASP A 57 -17.04 -10.34 -16.79
CA ASP A 57 -17.13 -10.78 -15.39
C ASP A 57 -15.77 -11.10 -14.76
N ASP A 58 -14.86 -11.76 -15.49
CA ASP A 58 -13.56 -12.10 -14.94
C ASP A 58 -12.70 -10.85 -14.75
N MET A 59 -12.59 -10.02 -15.79
CA MET A 59 -11.80 -8.78 -15.74
C MET A 59 -12.36 -7.81 -14.69
N ARG A 60 -13.69 -7.73 -14.58
CA ARG A 60 -14.42 -6.96 -13.58
C ARG A 60 -14.01 -7.37 -12.16
N LEU A 61 -13.81 -8.67 -11.91
CA LEU A 61 -13.43 -9.19 -10.59
C LEU A 61 -12.02 -8.77 -10.26
N TRP A 62 -11.12 -9.02 -11.19
CA TRP A 62 -9.71 -8.72 -11.04
C TRP A 62 -9.52 -7.23 -10.78
N ARG A 63 -10.26 -6.40 -11.52
CA ARG A 63 -10.26 -4.95 -11.37
C ARG A 63 -10.79 -4.50 -10.02
N ALA A 64 -11.92 -5.05 -9.57
CA ALA A 64 -12.51 -4.70 -8.28
C ALA A 64 -11.56 -4.97 -7.09
N PHE A 65 -10.84 -6.09 -7.11
CA PHE A 65 -9.83 -6.40 -6.10
C PHE A 65 -8.63 -5.44 -6.15
N GLY A 66 -8.18 -5.07 -7.36
CA GLY A 66 -7.11 -4.10 -7.55
C GLY A 66 -7.48 -2.70 -7.01
N ASP A 67 -8.67 -2.22 -7.35
CA ASP A 67 -9.20 -0.92 -6.94
C ASP A 67 -9.42 -0.83 -5.41
N ALA A 68 -9.97 -1.90 -4.82
CA ALA A 68 -10.10 -2.02 -3.37
C ALA A 68 -8.72 -2.09 -2.67
N GLY A 69 -7.79 -2.87 -3.22
CA GLY A 69 -6.41 -2.93 -2.72
C GLY A 69 -5.73 -1.56 -2.72
N TYR A 70 -5.84 -0.81 -3.82
CA TYR A 70 -5.30 0.54 -3.92
C TYR A 70 -5.90 1.49 -2.86
N SER A 71 -7.19 1.36 -2.59
CA SER A 71 -7.89 2.12 -1.56
C SER A 71 -7.41 1.80 -0.14
N PHE A 72 -7.13 0.53 0.15
CA PHE A 72 -6.57 0.12 1.44
C PHE A 72 -5.11 0.55 1.62
N LEU A 73 -4.32 0.55 0.54
CA LEU A 73 -2.98 1.14 0.54
C LEU A 73 -3.03 2.63 0.88
N PHE A 74 -3.93 3.38 0.23
CA PHE A 74 -4.17 4.79 0.54
C PHE A 74 -4.48 5.00 2.02
N MET A 75 -5.49 4.28 2.56
CA MET A 75 -5.88 4.39 3.98
C MET A 75 -4.69 4.09 4.92
N THR A 76 -3.90 3.06 4.63
CA THR A 76 -2.72 2.69 5.42
C THR A 76 -1.66 3.80 5.46
N LEU A 77 -1.44 4.46 4.32
CA LEU A 77 -0.38 5.45 4.15
C LEU A 77 -0.75 6.83 4.71
N ILE A 78 -2.02 7.23 4.69
CA ILE A 78 -2.44 8.55 5.21
C ILE A 78 -2.51 8.60 6.74
N ILE A 79 -2.79 7.48 7.42
CA ILE A 79 -2.99 7.45 8.88
C ILE A 79 -1.77 8.01 9.63
N GLY A 80 -0.56 7.65 9.21
CA GLY A 80 0.69 8.08 9.87
C GLY A 80 0.93 9.59 9.77
N PRO A 81 1.00 10.16 8.55
CA PRO A 81 1.09 11.60 8.33
C PRO A 81 -0.07 12.39 8.97
N ALA A 82 -1.32 11.93 8.82
CA ALA A 82 -2.48 12.60 9.39
C ALA A 82 -2.35 12.73 10.92
N SER A 83 -1.95 11.66 11.61
CA SER A 83 -1.76 11.66 13.08
C SER A 83 -0.66 12.64 13.54
N LYS A 84 0.36 12.88 12.71
CA LYS A 84 1.40 13.89 13.01
C LYS A 84 0.88 15.31 12.81
N ILE A 85 0.06 15.53 11.79
CA ILE A 85 -0.49 16.86 11.45
C ILE A 85 -1.62 17.23 12.42
N TRP A 86 -2.54 16.30 12.68
CA TRP A 86 -3.71 16.49 13.52
C TRP A 86 -3.72 15.47 14.67
N PRO A 87 -3.37 15.86 15.90
CA PRO A 87 -3.37 14.96 17.05
C PRO A 87 -4.73 14.29 17.32
N ARG A 88 -5.84 14.90 16.90
CA ARG A 88 -7.20 14.34 16.99
C ARG A 88 -7.35 13.02 16.21
N THR A 89 -6.51 12.74 15.22
CA THR A 89 -6.59 11.51 14.42
C THR A 89 -5.69 10.39 14.97
N ASN A 90 -5.03 10.58 16.12
CA ASN A 90 -4.13 9.57 16.70
C ASN A 90 -4.83 8.22 16.98
N PHE A 91 -6.14 8.22 17.22
CA PHE A 91 -6.89 6.97 17.42
C PHE A 91 -6.83 6.04 16.19
N LEU A 92 -6.69 6.60 14.98
CA LEU A 92 -6.57 5.85 13.74
C LEU A 92 -5.27 5.03 13.66
N LEU A 93 -4.23 5.39 14.43
CA LEU A 93 -2.97 4.63 14.46
C LEU A 93 -3.19 3.17 14.85
N THR A 94 -4.21 2.89 15.66
CA THR A 94 -4.56 1.52 16.08
C THR A 94 -5.23 0.68 15.00
N TRP A 95 -5.65 1.29 13.89
CA TRP A 95 -6.27 0.63 12.73
C TRP A 95 -5.30 0.47 11.56
N ARG A 96 -4.16 1.18 11.59
CA ARG A 96 -3.20 1.22 10.48
C ARG A 96 -2.70 -0.18 10.09
N ARG A 97 -2.48 -1.04 11.08
CA ARG A 97 -1.95 -2.39 10.86
C ARG A 97 -3.00 -3.25 10.13
N GLU A 98 -4.24 -3.16 10.57
CA GLU A 98 -5.37 -3.92 10.03
C GLU A 98 -5.65 -3.50 8.58
N PHE A 99 -5.66 -2.19 8.28
CA PHE A 99 -5.73 -1.71 6.90
C PHE A 99 -4.56 -2.20 6.04
N GLY A 100 -3.34 -2.20 6.58
CA GLY A 100 -2.15 -2.69 5.84
C GLY A 100 -2.18 -4.19 5.56
N ILE A 101 -2.68 -4.99 6.50
CA ILE A 101 -2.86 -6.43 6.33
C ILE A 101 -3.95 -6.72 5.30
N TRP A 102 -5.09 -6.05 5.39
CA TRP A 102 -6.17 -6.24 4.42
C TRP A 102 -5.82 -5.71 3.03
N PHE A 103 -5.01 -4.64 2.92
CA PHE A 103 -4.36 -4.27 1.66
C PHE A 103 -3.57 -5.44 1.07
N ALA A 104 -2.73 -6.10 1.88
CA ALA A 104 -1.94 -7.24 1.42
C ALA A 104 -2.83 -8.42 0.97
N VAL A 105 -3.91 -8.71 1.70
CA VAL A 105 -4.89 -9.73 1.30
C VAL A 105 -5.49 -9.39 -0.07
N MET A 106 -5.97 -8.16 -0.27
CA MET A 106 -6.55 -7.73 -1.55
C MET A 106 -5.54 -7.82 -2.70
N ALA A 107 -4.29 -7.39 -2.48
CA ALA A 107 -3.24 -7.43 -3.50
C ALA A 107 -2.83 -8.86 -3.85
N VAL A 108 -2.74 -9.77 -2.87
CA VAL A 108 -2.45 -11.19 -3.10
C VAL A 108 -3.59 -11.84 -3.87
N THR A 109 -4.84 -11.59 -3.49
CA THR A 109 -6.00 -12.11 -4.22
C THR A 109 -6.04 -11.58 -5.65
N HIS A 110 -5.83 -10.29 -5.87
CA HIS A 110 -5.70 -9.70 -7.21
C HIS A 110 -4.62 -10.41 -8.03
N GLY A 111 -3.41 -10.61 -7.47
CA GLY A 111 -2.33 -11.31 -8.14
C GLY A 111 -2.67 -12.76 -8.50
N ILE A 112 -3.32 -13.50 -7.60
CA ILE A 112 -3.76 -14.89 -7.85
C ILE A 112 -4.82 -14.94 -8.96
N LEU A 113 -5.76 -13.99 -8.97
CA LEU A 113 -6.80 -13.92 -9.99
C LEU A 113 -6.20 -13.66 -11.39
N ILE A 114 -5.23 -12.73 -11.49
CA ILE A 114 -4.51 -12.48 -12.75
C ILE A 114 -3.67 -13.69 -13.16
N ALA A 115 -2.98 -14.34 -12.21
CA ALA A 115 -2.16 -15.50 -12.48
C ALA A 115 -3.00 -16.68 -13.00
N ASN A 116 -4.14 -16.96 -12.37
CA ASN A 116 -4.98 -18.10 -12.71
C ASN A 116 -5.87 -17.84 -13.94
N GLY A 117 -6.52 -16.67 -13.99
CA GLY A 117 -7.47 -16.33 -15.05
C GLY A 117 -6.79 -15.92 -16.34
N TRP A 118 -6.01 -14.83 -16.30
CA TRP A 118 -5.38 -14.29 -17.50
C TRP A 118 -4.12 -15.06 -17.90
N ALA A 119 -3.15 -15.16 -16.99
CA ALA A 119 -1.84 -15.75 -17.31
C ALA A 119 -1.89 -17.28 -17.38
N GLN A 120 -2.91 -17.91 -16.79
CA GLN A 120 -3.04 -19.37 -16.70
C GLN A 120 -1.77 -20.05 -16.17
N TRP A 121 -1.10 -19.39 -15.21
CA TRP A 121 0.19 -19.79 -14.62
C TRP A 121 1.38 -19.85 -15.59
N ASP A 122 1.23 -19.34 -16.82
CA ASP A 122 2.32 -19.18 -17.77
C ASP A 122 3.14 -17.91 -17.43
N VAL A 123 4.41 -18.11 -17.13
CA VAL A 123 5.35 -17.04 -16.74
C VAL A 123 5.65 -16.11 -17.92
N ALA A 124 5.80 -16.64 -19.14
CA ALA A 124 6.08 -15.83 -20.32
C ALA A 124 4.87 -14.93 -20.61
N LYS A 125 3.67 -15.50 -20.58
CA LYS A 125 2.41 -14.76 -20.71
C LYS A 125 2.31 -13.69 -19.63
N PHE A 126 2.53 -14.03 -18.36
CA PHE A 126 2.55 -13.05 -17.24
C PHE A 126 3.42 -11.81 -17.52
N PHE A 127 4.54 -11.96 -18.22
CA PHE A 127 5.44 -10.86 -18.59
C PHE A 127 5.23 -10.30 -20.01
N GLY A 128 4.09 -10.59 -20.65
CA GLY A 128 3.67 -10.00 -21.93
C GLY A 128 4.26 -10.68 -23.17
N TYR A 129 4.70 -11.94 -23.05
CA TYR A 129 5.18 -12.76 -24.16
C TYR A 129 4.17 -13.82 -24.53
N GLU A 130 3.86 -13.94 -25.82
CA GLU A 130 2.90 -14.92 -26.33
C GLU A 130 3.41 -15.57 -27.61
N PHE A 131 3.01 -16.82 -27.83
CA PHE A 131 3.28 -17.52 -29.08
C PHE A 131 2.30 -17.07 -30.16
N VAL A 132 2.82 -16.59 -31.29
CA VAL A 132 2.00 -16.19 -32.44
C VAL A 132 2.18 -17.22 -33.55
N PRO A 133 1.17 -18.07 -33.84
CA PRO A 133 1.29 -19.16 -34.82
C PRO A 133 1.72 -18.70 -36.21
N GLN A 134 1.23 -17.54 -36.65
CA GLN A 134 1.55 -16.94 -37.95
C GLN A 134 3.03 -16.59 -38.09
N LEU A 135 3.72 -16.37 -36.97
CA LEU A 135 5.15 -16.06 -36.91
C LEU A 135 6.01 -17.27 -36.52
N GLY A 136 5.39 -18.37 -36.08
CA GLY A 136 6.08 -19.58 -35.61
C GLY A 136 7.02 -19.35 -34.42
N ARG A 137 6.81 -18.29 -33.62
CA ARG A 137 7.70 -17.92 -32.52
C ARG A 137 6.99 -17.16 -31.40
N ILE A 138 7.60 -17.17 -30.21
CA ILE A 138 7.21 -16.32 -29.10
C ILE A 138 7.62 -14.88 -29.42
N VAL A 139 6.70 -13.95 -29.23
CA VAL A 139 6.93 -12.51 -29.40
C VAL A 139 6.49 -11.75 -28.18
N ARG A 140 7.09 -10.58 -27.99
CA ARG A 140 6.63 -9.62 -26.97
C ARG A 140 5.42 -8.86 -27.52
N LEU A 141 4.23 -9.39 -27.28
CA LEU A 141 2.98 -8.86 -27.81
C LEU A 141 2.60 -7.55 -27.13
N GLU A 142 2.75 -7.49 -25.81
CA GLU A 142 2.33 -6.33 -25.00
C GLU A 142 3.47 -5.81 -24.11
N PRO A 143 4.43 -5.05 -24.67
CA PRO A 143 5.61 -4.62 -23.94
C PRO A 143 5.30 -3.72 -22.73
N GLY A 144 4.29 -2.84 -22.86
CA GLY A 144 3.85 -1.99 -21.75
C GLY A 144 3.20 -2.78 -20.62
N PHE A 145 2.43 -3.82 -20.97
CA PHE A 145 1.75 -4.67 -20.02
C PHE A 145 2.74 -5.54 -19.25
N GLY A 146 3.72 -6.13 -19.94
CA GLY A 146 4.83 -6.86 -19.32
C GLY A 146 5.61 -6.01 -18.31
N LEU A 147 5.88 -4.73 -18.64
CA LEU A 147 6.51 -3.80 -17.70
C LEU A 147 5.61 -3.50 -16.50
N ALA A 148 4.32 -3.24 -16.71
CA ALA A 148 3.37 -3.00 -15.63
C ALA A 148 3.25 -4.20 -14.69
N ASN A 149 3.22 -5.43 -15.22
CA ASN A 149 3.22 -6.65 -14.42
C ASN A 149 4.53 -6.85 -13.67
N THR A 150 5.66 -6.44 -14.24
CA THR A 150 6.96 -6.45 -13.55
C THR A 150 6.93 -5.52 -12.34
N LEU A 151 6.41 -4.29 -12.49
CA LEU A 151 6.24 -3.36 -11.37
C LEU A 151 5.29 -3.91 -10.30
N GLY A 152 4.16 -4.48 -10.72
CA GLY A 152 3.19 -5.12 -9.85
C GLY A 152 3.79 -6.32 -9.08
N PHE A 153 4.59 -7.13 -9.74
CA PHE A 153 5.26 -8.28 -9.13
C PHE A 153 6.33 -7.87 -8.13
N VAL A 154 7.17 -6.87 -8.46
CA VAL A 154 8.15 -6.33 -7.49
C VAL A 154 7.43 -5.71 -6.28
N ALA A 155 6.32 -5.02 -6.49
CA ALA A 155 5.49 -4.52 -5.39
C ALA A 155 4.93 -5.69 -4.56
N PHE A 156 4.42 -6.74 -5.20
CA PHE A 156 3.92 -7.94 -4.53
C PHE A 156 4.98 -8.58 -3.61
N LEU A 157 6.23 -8.71 -4.05
CA LEU A 157 7.32 -9.23 -3.21
C LEU A 157 7.50 -8.39 -1.93
N TRP A 158 7.48 -7.06 -2.05
CA TRP A 158 7.51 -6.17 -0.89
C TRP A 158 6.27 -6.30 0.00
N ILE A 159 5.09 -6.42 -0.59
CA ILE A 159 3.81 -6.61 0.13
C ILE A 159 3.88 -7.89 0.98
N VAL A 160 4.36 -8.99 0.40
CA VAL A 160 4.53 -10.27 1.10
C VAL A 160 5.49 -10.13 2.29
N ILE A 161 6.64 -9.47 2.10
CA ILE A 161 7.59 -9.19 3.19
C ILE A 161 6.93 -8.37 4.32
N LEU A 162 6.18 -7.32 3.98
CA LEU A 162 5.49 -6.51 4.98
C LEU A 162 4.38 -7.28 5.68
N ALA A 163 3.62 -8.10 4.97
CA ALA A 163 2.56 -8.91 5.54
C ALA A 163 3.11 -9.91 6.58
N PHE A 164 4.16 -10.66 6.24
CA PHE A 164 4.80 -11.59 7.17
C PHE A 164 5.39 -10.90 8.40
N THR A 165 5.83 -9.64 8.26
CA THR A 165 6.40 -8.85 9.36
C THR A 165 5.38 -7.96 10.08
N SER A 166 4.07 -8.11 9.83
CA SER A 166 3.02 -7.26 10.42
C SER A 166 2.51 -7.71 11.80
N SER A 167 3.18 -8.65 12.47
CA SER A 167 2.81 -9.14 13.80
C SER A 167 3.70 -8.60 14.92
N ASP A 168 3.17 -8.54 16.15
CA ASP A 168 3.98 -8.16 17.32
C ASP A 168 5.11 -9.16 17.58
N ARG A 169 4.92 -10.44 17.23
CA ARG A 169 5.95 -11.48 17.30
C ARG A 169 7.10 -11.17 16.35
N ALA A 170 6.81 -10.84 15.10
CA ALA A 170 7.82 -10.47 14.11
C ALA A 170 8.57 -9.20 14.53
N MET A 171 7.87 -8.20 15.05
CA MET A 171 8.49 -6.98 15.56
C MET A 171 9.45 -7.26 16.73
N ARG A 172 9.06 -8.13 17.67
CA ARG A 172 9.93 -8.55 18.79
C ARG A 172 11.16 -9.32 18.31
N TRP A 173 10.99 -10.18 17.32
CA TRP A 173 12.09 -10.99 16.76
C TRP A 173 13.11 -10.14 15.97
N LEU A 174 12.64 -9.22 15.13
CA LEU A 174 13.51 -8.36 14.30
C LEU A 174 14.15 -7.21 15.09
N GLY A 175 13.53 -6.82 16.21
CA GLY A 175 13.84 -5.58 16.91
C GLY A 175 13.22 -4.34 16.25
N ALA A 176 12.95 -3.33 17.07
CA ALA A 176 12.17 -2.16 16.65
C ALA A 176 12.81 -1.35 15.50
N SER A 177 14.15 -1.25 15.47
CA SER A 177 14.87 -0.49 14.44
C SER A 177 14.76 -1.17 13.07
N SER A 178 15.13 -2.45 12.99
CA SER A 178 15.09 -3.23 11.75
C SER A 178 13.66 -3.39 11.23
N TRP A 179 12.70 -3.68 12.12
CA TRP A 179 11.28 -3.74 11.77
C TRP A 179 10.80 -2.42 11.14
N LYS A 180 11.16 -1.29 11.75
CA LYS A 180 10.79 0.03 11.22
C LYS A 180 11.44 0.30 9.87
N TRP A 181 12.70 -0.09 9.67
CA TRP A 181 13.39 0.05 8.38
C TRP A 181 12.67 -0.75 7.28
N ILE A 182 12.37 -2.03 7.52
CA ILE A 182 11.62 -2.89 6.58
C ILE A 182 10.29 -2.23 6.22
N HIS A 183 9.55 -1.73 7.21
CA HIS A 183 8.26 -1.09 7.00
C HIS A 183 8.32 0.28 6.32
N THR A 184 9.52 0.87 6.13
CA THR A 184 9.68 2.00 5.20
C THR A 184 9.46 1.58 3.74
N GLY A 185 9.60 0.29 3.42
CA GLY A 185 9.26 -0.30 2.13
C GLY A 185 7.83 -0.08 1.67
N SER A 186 6.92 0.33 2.57
CA SER A 186 5.58 0.80 2.20
C SER A 186 5.59 2.00 1.23
N HIS A 187 6.62 2.83 1.23
CA HIS A 187 6.79 3.90 0.23
C HIS A 187 7.21 3.33 -1.13
N ILE A 188 8.05 2.29 -1.16
CA ILE A 188 8.43 1.60 -2.40
C ILE A 188 7.18 0.98 -3.03
N ILE A 189 6.38 0.27 -2.22
CA ILE A 189 5.09 -0.30 -2.64
C ILE A 189 4.19 0.80 -3.20
N PHE A 190 4.05 1.94 -2.51
CA PHE A 190 3.23 3.05 -2.98
C PHE A 190 3.59 3.50 -4.39
N TYR A 191 4.88 3.79 -4.65
CA TYR A 191 5.29 4.27 -5.96
C TYR A 191 5.13 3.20 -7.04
N LEU A 192 5.53 1.95 -6.77
CA LEU A 192 5.36 0.86 -7.73
C LEU A 192 3.89 0.62 -8.08
N VAL A 193 3.02 0.54 -7.07
CA VAL A 193 1.58 0.30 -7.25
C VAL A 193 0.91 1.51 -7.92
N ALA A 194 1.29 2.75 -7.57
CA ALA A 194 0.73 3.94 -8.21
C ALA A 194 1.09 4.01 -9.70
N ILE A 195 2.33 3.69 -10.07
CA ILE A 195 2.77 3.63 -11.48
C ILE A 195 2.06 2.48 -12.21
N HIS A 196 2.02 1.29 -11.61
CA HIS A 196 1.28 0.14 -12.14
C HIS A 196 -0.19 0.49 -12.40
N THR A 197 -0.87 1.09 -11.42
CA THR A 197 -2.28 1.53 -11.53
C THR A 197 -2.44 2.60 -12.62
N SER A 198 -1.52 3.56 -12.70
CA SER A 198 -1.55 4.62 -13.71
C SER A 198 -1.43 4.04 -15.13
N TYR A 199 -0.59 3.03 -15.34
CA TYR A 199 -0.51 2.35 -16.64
C TYR A 199 -1.88 1.79 -17.05
N PHE A 200 -2.58 1.10 -16.14
CA PHE A 200 -3.91 0.56 -16.45
C PHE A 200 -4.99 1.64 -16.60
N LEU A 201 -4.90 2.76 -15.87
CA LEU A 201 -5.87 3.85 -15.98
C LEU A 201 -5.74 4.68 -17.26
N PHE A 202 -4.53 4.83 -17.79
CA PHE A 202 -4.25 5.81 -18.86
C PHE A 202 -3.71 5.22 -20.15
N LEU A 203 -3.06 4.04 -20.11
CA LEU A 203 -2.29 3.51 -21.24
C LEU A 203 -2.77 2.14 -21.71
N HIS A 204 -3.14 1.23 -20.80
CA HIS A 204 -3.45 -0.13 -21.20
C HIS A 204 -4.77 -0.23 -21.99
N TYR A 205 -5.83 0.42 -21.50
CA TYR A 205 -7.15 0.39 -22.14
C TYR A 205 -7.34 1.51 -23.16
N THR A 206 -6.30 1.85 -23.92
CA THR A 206 -6.38 2.69 -25.11
C THR A 206 -6.44 1.82 -26.36
N GLU A 207 -7.09 2.32 -27.41
CA GLU A 207 -7.28 1.61 -28.68
C GLU A 207 -5.98 0.96 -29.18
N SER A 208 -6.08 -0.31 -29.56
CA SER A 208 -4.93 -1.10 -30.01
C SER A 208 -5.34 -2.06 -31.12
N PHE A 209 -4.38 -2.42 -31.97
CA PHE A 209 -4.65 -3.18 -33.19
C PHE A 209 -5.12 -4.63 -32.95
N HIS A 210 -4.91 -5.17 -31.76
CA HIS A 210 -5.15 -6.59 -31.43
C HIS A 210 -6.18 -6.82 -30.32
N ARG A 211 -6.88 -5.79 -29.85
CA ARG A 211 -7.92 -5.95 -28.82
C ARG A 211 -9.03 -4.91 -28.89
N VAL A 212 -10.20 -5.31 -28.43
CA VAL A 212 -11.30 -4.39 -28.11
C VAL A 212 -11.07 -3.86 -26.70
N VAL A 213 -11.16 -2.55 -26.52
CA VAL A 213 -10.96 -1.92 -25.21
C VAL A 213 -12.29 -1.70 -24.49
N PRO A 214 -12.35 -1.96 -23.16
CA PRO A 214 -13.52 -1.63 -22.37
C PRO A 214 -13.63 -0.11 -22.18
N PRO A 215 -14.81 0.38 -21.75
CA PRO A 215 -14.99 1.79 -21.39
C PRO A 215 -13.98 2.25 -20.33
N GLN A 216 -13.59 3.53 -20.40
CA GLN A 216 -12.65 4.11 -19.45
C GLN A 216 -13.21 4.06 -18.03
N SER A 217 -12.36 3.69 -17.07
CA SER A 217 -12.74 3.65 -15.65
C SER A 217 -13.15 5.02 -15.12
N THR A 218 -14.29 5.07 -14.42
CA THR A 218 -14.75 6.29 -13.71
C THR A 218 -13.85 6.67 -12.53
N PHE A 219 -12.96 5.77 -12.09
CA PHE A 219 -12.11 5.96 -10.91
C PHE A 219 -10.77 6.64 -11.19
N VAL A 220 -10.53 7.10 -12.42
CA VAL A 220 -9.32 7.85 -12.80
C VAL A 220 -9.10 9.05 -11.87
N ILE A 221 -10.09 9.93 -11.72
CA ILE A 221 -9.98 11.14 -10.90
C ILE A 221 -9.83 10.81 -9.40
N PRO A 222 -10.67 9.95 -8.79
CA PRO A 222 -10.48 9.52 -7.41
C PRO A 222 -9.06 9.01 -7.10
N PHE A 223 -8.48 8.16 -7.97
CA PHE A 223 -7.16 7.56 -7.70
C PHE A 223 -6.01 8.55 -7.87
N ILE A 224 -6.13 9.52 -8.79
CA ILE A 224 -5.21 10.66 -8.86
C ILE A 224 -5.26 11.45 -7.55
N VAL A 225 -6.47 11.82 -7.10
CA VAL A 225 -6.64 12.61 -5.87
C VAL A 225 -6.06 11.87 -4.66
N MET A 226 -6.28 10.56 -4.56
CA MET A 226 -5.72 9.73 -3.50
C MET A 226 -4.18 9.71 -3.54
N SER A 227 -3.59 9.54 -4.73
CA SER A 227 -2.12 9.58 -4.92
C SER A 227 -1.53 10.90 -4.45
N ILE A 228 -2.11 12.01 -4.92
CA ILE A 228 -1.66 13.36 -4.58
C ILE A 228 -1.83 13.62 -3.08
N ALA A 229 -2.96 13.21 -2.49
CA ALA A 229 -3.21 13.38 -1.07
C ALA A 229 -2.18 12.64 -0.20
N VAL A 230 -1.76 11.42 -0.58
CA VAL A 230 -0.68 10.70 0.11
C VAL A 230 0.61 11.52 0.10
N ILE A 231 1.03 12.02 -1.08
CA ILE A 231 2.26 12.79 -1.24
C ILE A 231 2.20 14.09 -0.42
N VAL A 232 1.12 14.86 -0.57
CA VAL A 232 0.92 16.14 0.14
C VAL A 232 0.94 15.93 1.66
N LEU A 233 0.24 14.90 2.16
CA LEU A 233 0.22 14.61 3.59
C LEU A 233 1.59 14.17 4.09
N GLN A 234 2.30 13.30 3.38
CA GLN A 234 3.65 12.85 3.76
C GLN A 234 4.63 14.02 3.85
N ILE A 235 4.66 14.89 2.83
CA ILE A 235 5.50 16.10 2.79
C ILE A 235 5.13 17.04 3.94
N SER A 236 3.84 17.36 4.10
CA SER A 236 3.35 18.27 5.15
C SER A 236 3.71 17.77 6.56
N SER A 237 3.54 16.47 6.80
CA SER A 237 3.95 15.81 8.04
C SER A 237 5.45 15.92 8.27
N HIS A 238 6.27 15.68 7.23
CA HIS A 238 7.72 15.76 7.34
C HIS A 238 8.18 17.19 7.70
N ILE A 239 7.67 18.20 6.98
CA ILE A 239 7.94 19.61 7.25
C ILE A 239 7.59 19.97 8.70
N LYS A 240 6.41 19.55 9.19
CA LYS A 240 5.98 19.79 10.57
C LYS A 240 6.94 19.17 11.59
N VAL A 241 7.40 17.94 11.35
CA VAL A 241 8.35 17.24 12.23
C VAL A 241 9.68 17.97 12.28
N VAL A 242 10.24 18.38 11.13
CA VAL A 242 11.51 19.12 11.05
C VAL A 242 11.40 20.46 11.78
N ARG A 243 10.36 21.25 11.50
CA ARG A 243 10.12 22.53 12.19
C ARG A 243 10.01 22.38 13.70
N SER A 244 9.34 21.32 14.16
CA SER A 244 9.19 21.03 15.60
C SER A 244 10.51 20.64 16.26
N LYS A 245 11.39 19.91 15.57
CA LYS A 245 12.74 19.56 16.06
C LYS A 245 13.63 20.80 16.17
N ASN A 246 13.66 21.64 15.14
CA ASN A 246 14.49 22.86 15.13
C ASN A 246 14.10 23.81 16.26
N LYS A 247 12.78 24.02 16.50
CA LYS A 247 12.30 24.82 17.64
C LYS A 247 12.74 24.28 19.01
N ARG A 248 12.92 22.96 19.15
CA ARG A 248 13.40 22.35 20.41
C ARG A 248 14.91 22.47 20.59
N GLN A 249 15.67 22.51 19.50
CA GLN A 249 17.12 22.73 19.55
C GLN A 249 17.46 24.18 19.89
N VAL A 250 16.72 25.16 19.35
CA VAL A 250 16.91 26.59 19.66
C VAL A 250 16.57 26.93 21.13
N LYS A 251 15.70 26.13 21.77
CA LYS A 251 15.31 26.32 23.18
C LYS A 251 16.24 25.63 24.20
N ARG A 252 17.27 24.90 23.76
CA ARG A 252 18.24 24.19 24.60
C ARG A 252 19.59 24.92 24.56
#